data_AF-A0A9X9WNF3-F1
#
_entry.id   AF-A0A9X9WNF3-F1
#
_cell.length_a   1.000
_cell.length_b   1.000
_cell.length_c   1.000
_cell.angle_alpha   90.00
_cell.angle_beta   90.00
_cell.angle_gamma   90.00
#
_symmetry.space_group_name_H-M   'P 1'
#
loop_
_entity.id
_entity.type
_entity.pdbx_description
1 polymer ?
#
loop_
_entity_poly.entity_id
_entity_poly.type
_entity_poly.pdbx_seq_one_letter_code
_entity_poly.pdbx_strand_id
1 'polypeptide(L)'
;GLARVALAVLDAALPGLAEANAAPLAAAFARRLAPLLRSEAEARLFVAPGLGAGTAALLAPDGITVEEDDAIAPGDARAEWRAGGAAFELAQRRQEIRRILQEAGLGLEG
;
A
#
# COMPACT_ATOMS: atom_id res chain seq x y z
N GLY A 1 24.09 12.26 10.10
CA GLY A 1 23.65 11.98 11.49
C GLY A 1 22.92 10.65 11.57
N LEU A 2 22.56 10.19 12.79
CA LEU A 2 21.82 8.93 13.01
C LEU A 2 20.55 8.81 12.16
N ALA A 3 19.81 9.91 11.96
CA ALA A 3 18.63 9.94 11.10
C ALA A 3 18.93 9.62 9.62
N ARG A 4 20.08 10.05 9.10
CA ARG A 4 20.55 9.71 7.73
C ARG A 4 20.80 8.22 7.59
N VAL A 5 21.47 7.63 8.59
CA VAL A 5 21.77 6.19 8.59
C VAL A 5 20.48 5.38 8.76
N ALA A 6 19.58 5.80 9.65
CA ALA A 6 18.29 5.15 9.83
C ALA A 6 17.42 5.19 8.56
N LEU A 7 17.36 6.35 7.88
CA LEU A 7 16.65 6.48 6.60
C LEU A 7 17.27 5.64 5.51
N ALA A 8 18.60 5.60 5.40
CA ALA A 8 19.28 4.77 4.41
C ALA A 8 19.08 3.26 4.67
N VAL A 9 19.09 2.83 5.93
CA VAL A 9 18.80 1.44 6.32
C VAL A 9 17.34 1.08 6.04
N LEU A 10 16.40 1.98 6.36
CA LEU A 10 15.00 1.81 6.00
C LEU A 10 14.85 1.69 4.49
N ASP A 11 15.44 2.59 3.71
CA ASP A 11 15.36 2.57 2.25
C ASP A 11 15.95 1.30 1.62
N ALA A 12 17.02 0.76 2.21
CA ALA A 12 17.63 -0.49 1.76
C ALA A 12 16.79 -1.74 2.13
N ALA A 13 16.14 -1.75 3.30
CA ALA A 13 15.34 -2.88 3.77
C ALA A 13 13.90 -2.86 3.26
N LEU A 14 13.37 -1.68 2.93
CA LEU A 14 11.96 -1.47 2.61
C LEU A 14 11.46 -2.20 1.37
N PRO A 15 12.21 -2.38 0.26
CA PRO A 15 11.75 -3.15 -0.89
C PRO A 15 11.39 -4.60 -0.50
N GLY A 16 12.29 -5.29 0.20
CA GLY A 16 12.04 -6.65 0.66
C GLY A 16 10.92 -6.74 1.69
N LEU A 17 10.76 -5.71 2.54
CA LEU A 17 9.63 -5.63 3.49
C LEU A 17 8.29 -5.35 2.79
N ALA A 18 8.29 -4.53 1.74
CA ALA A 18 7.11 -4.23 0.94
C ALA A 18 6.61 -5.49 0.23
N GLU A 19 7.50 -6.26 -0.38
CA GLU A 19 7.18 -7.56 -0.99
C GLU A 19 6.66 -8.56 0.05
N ALA A 20 7.36 -8.71 1.17
CA ALA A 20 6.97 -9.66 2.21
C ALA A 20 5.61 -9.33 2.89
N ASN A 21 5.19 -8.06 2.87
CA ASN A 21 3.97 -7.61 3.54
C ASN A 21 2.91 -7.06 2.57
N ALA A 22 3.07 -7.25 1.26
CA ALA A 22 2.23 -6.62 0.26
C ALA A 22 0.74 -6.99 0.41
N ALA A 23 0.43 -8.29 0.54
CA ALA A 23 -0.94 -8.76 0.72
C ALA A 23 -1.59 -8.26 2.05
N PRO A 24 -0.92 -8.34 3.22
CA PRO A 24 -1.40 -7.70 4.44
C PRO A 24 -1.65 -6.19 4.31
N LEU A 25 -0.77 -5.46 3.63
CA LEU A 25 -0.92 -4.01 3.44
C LEU A 25 -2.11 -3.68 2.54
N ALA A 26 -2.28 -4.40 1.42
CA ALA A 26 -3.43 -4.26 0.53
C ALA A 26 -4.75 -4.58 1.24
N ALA A 27 -4.78 -5.66 2.04
CA ALA A 27 -5.96 -6.00 2.84
C ALA A 27 -6.29 -4.93 3.90
N ALA A 28 -5.28 -4.38 4.58
CA ALA A 28 -5.48 -3.28 5.53
C ALA A 28 -5.99 -2.00 4.85
N PHE A 29 -5.52 -1.71 3.64
CA PHE A 29 -6.04 -0.62 2.81
C PHE A 29 -7.51 -0.86 2.43
N ALA A 30 -7.83 -2.02 1.88
CA ALA A 30 -9.19 -2.38 1.47
C ALA A 30 -10.18 -2.32 2.64
N ARG A 31 -9.78 -2.76 3.83
CA ARG A 31 -10.63 -2.70 5.04
C ARG A 31 -10.98 -1.27 5.48
N ARG A 32 -10.10 -0.30 5.25
CA ARG A 32 -10.41 1.12 5.49
C ARG A 32 -11.48 1.66 4.53
N LEU A 33 -11.59 1.04 3.35
CA LEU A 33 -12.56 1.37 2.31
C LEU A 33 -13.76 0.40 2.30
N ALA A 34 -13.83 -0.55 3.24
CA ALA A 34 -14.82 -1.62 3.23
C ALA A 34 -16.27 -1.15 3.07
N PRO A 35 -16.73 -0.03 3.69
CA PRO A 35 -18.09 0.45 3.47
C PRO A 35 -18.40 0.73 1.99
N LEU A 36 -17.44 1.33 1.25
CA LEU A 36 -17.59 1.62 -0.17
C LEU A 36 -17.50 0.33 -0.99
N LEU A 37 -16.45 -0.46 -0.75
CA LEU A 37 -16.16 -1.67 -1.53
C LEU A 37 -17.20 -2.79 -1.37
N ARG A 38 -17.93 -2.82 -0.26
CA ARG A 38 -19.03 -3.78 -0.06
C ARG A 38 -20.37 -3.31 -0.62
N SER A 39 -20.54 -1.99 -0.76
CA SER A 39 -21.82 -1.41 -1.18
C SER A 39 -22.02 -1.41 -2.69
N GLU A 40 -20.92 -1.48 -3.45
CA GLU A 40 -20.93 -1.43 -4.91
C GLU A 40 -20.48 -2.76 -5.51
N ALA A 41 -21.34 -3.40 -6.30
CA ALA A 41 -21.05 -4.71 -6.90
C ALA A 41 -19.87 -4.69 -7.89
N GLU A 42 -19.57 -3.52 -8.47
CA GLU A 42 -18.45 -3.31 -9.39
C GLU A 42 -17.15 -2.92 -8.68
N ALA A 43 -17.18 -2.81 -7.34
CA ALA A 43 -15.99 -2.43 -6.59
C ALA A 43 -14.93 -3.53 -6.62
N ARG A 44 -13.70 -3.12 -6.92
CA ARG A 44 -12.55 -4.01 -7.07
C ARG A 44 -11.36 -3.46 -6.31
N LEU A 45 -10.59 -4.37 -5.71
CA LEU A 45 -9.25 -4.11 -5.24
C LEU A 45 -8.25 -4.70 -6.22
N PHE A 46 -7.40 -3.86 -6.80
CA PHE A 46 -6.29 -4.26 -7.63
C PHE A 46 -4.99 -4.31 -6.80
N VAL A 47 -4.24 -5.39 -6.99
CA VAL A 47 -2.93 -5.62 -6.36
C VAL A 47 -1.91 -6.06 -7.41
N ALA A 48 -0.62 -6.06 -7.05
CA ALA A 48 0.43 -6.54 -7.93
C ALA A 48 0.27 -8.04 -8.27
N PRO A 49 0.82 -8.50 -9.41
CA PRO A 49 0.75 -9.90 -9.82
C PRO A 49 1.30 -10.88 -8.76
N GLY A 50 0.64 -12.02 -8.61
CA GLY A 50 0.99 -13.07 -7.64
C GLY A 50 0.52 -12.80 -6.19
N LEU A 51 -0.12 -11.66 -5.93
CA LEU A 51 -0.65 -11.32 -4.60
C LEU A 51 -2.17 -11.52 -4.46
N GLY A 52 -2.88 -11.80 -5.56
CA GLY A 52 -4.34 -11.86 -5.60
C GLY A 52 -4.90 -12.89 -4.64
N ALA A 53 -4.41 -14.14 -4.71
CA ALA A 53 -4.88 -15.23 -3.86
C ALA A 53 -4.61 -14.97 -2.36
N GLY A 54 -3.41 -14.49 -2.02
CA GLY A 54 -3.05 -14.18 -0.63
C GLY A 54 -3.87 -13.04 -0.05
N THR A 55 -4.13 -12.00 -0.87
CA THR A 55 -4.94 -10.85 -0.46
C THR A 55 -6.41 -11.21 -0.34
N ALA A 56 -6.96 -11.97 -1.30
CA ALA A 56 -8.33 -12.45 -1.27
C ALA A 56 -8.61 -13.33 -0.04
N ALA A 57 -7.67 -14.21 0.34
CA ALA A 57 -7.80 -15.03 1.54
C ALA A 57 -7.94 -14.18 2.82
N LEU A 58 -7.18 -13.08 2.91
CA LEU A 58 -7.28 -12.14 4.04
C LEU A 58 -8.60 -11.36 4.06
N LEU A 59 -9.20 -11.12 2.89
CA LEU A 59 -10.44 -10.35 2.71
C LEU A 59 -11.69 -11.21 2.56
N ALA A 60 -11.59 -12.54 2.64
CA ALA A 60 -12.72 -13.44 2.50
C ALA A 60 -13.92 -13.09 3.43
N PRO A 61 -13.72 -12.70 4.71
CA PRO A 61 -14.83 -12.27 5.58
C PRO A 61 -15.48 -10.96 5.13
N ASP A 62 -14.75 -10.15 4.36
CA ASP A 62 -15.16 -8.82 3.92
C ASP A 62 -15.93 -8.84 2.59
N GLY A 63 -15.89 -9.96 1.85
CA GLY A 63 -16.58 -10.12 0.57
C GLY A 63 -16.05 -9.22 -0.56
N ILE A 64 -14.82 -8.73 -0.42
CA ILE A 64 -14.21 -7.79 -1.38
C ILE A 64 -13.58 -8.56 -2.54
N THR A 65 -13.90 -8.15 -3.77
CA THR A 65 -13.31 -8.70 -5.00
C THR A 65 -11.88 -8.20 -5.16
N VAL A 66 -10.94 -9.12 -5.40
CA VAL A 66 -9.53 -8.82 -5.62
C VAL A 66 -9.12 -9.25 -7.02
N GLU A 67 -8.46 -8.36 -7.77
CA GLU A 67 -7.90 -8.59 -9.10
C GLU A 67 -6.40 -8.24 -9.11
N GLU A 68 -5.66 -8.86 -10.01
CA GLU A 68 -4.24 -8.55 -10.22
C GLU A 68 -4.09 -7.58 -11.40
N ASP A 69 -3.19 -6.61 -11.29
CA ASP A 69 -2.89 -5.61 -12.31
C ASP A 69 -1.37 -5.46 -12.44
N ASP A 70 -0.82 -5.72 -13.63
CA ASP A 70 0.60 -5.62 -13.94
C ASP A 70 1.16 -4.19 -13.79
N ALA A 71 0.30 -3.17 -13.78
CA ALA A 71 0.69 -1.78 -13.55
C ALA A 71 0.92 -1.46 -12.05
N ILE A 72 0.56 -2.37 -11.13
CA ILE A 72 0.69 -2.16 -9.69
C ILE A 72 2.01 -2.75 -9.20
N ALA A 73 2.82 -1.91 -8.55
CA ALA A 73 4.05 -2.33 -7.92
C ALA A 73 3.79 -3.15 -6.64
N PRO A 74 4.63 -4.13 -6.29
CA PRO A 74 4.52 -4.86 -5.03
C PRO A 74 4.47 -3.91 -3.81
N GLY A 75 3.46 -4.12 -2.97
CA GLY A 75 3.18 -3.28 -1.80
C GLY A 75 2.22 -2.13 -2.05
N ASP A 76 1.97 -1.75 -3.31
CA ASP A 76 0.94 -0.80 -3.67
C ASP A 76 -0.42 -1.50 -3.85
N ALA A 77 -1.50 -0.73 -3.81
CA ALA A 77 -2.84 -1.23 -4.10
C ALA A 77 -3.71 -0.11 -4.67
N ARG A 78 -4.65 -0.46 -5.55
CA ARG A 78 -5.65 0.47 -6.09
C ARG A 78 -7.03 -0.09 -5.84
N ALA A 79 -7.96 0.74 -5.39
CA ALA A 79 -9.35 0.37 -5.23
C ALA A 79 -10.18 1.23 -6.19
N GLU A 80 -11.08 0.60 -6.94
CA GLU A 80 -11.98 1.29 -7.87
C GLU A 80 -13.43 0.88 -7.59
N TRP A 81 -14.34 1.83 -7.80
CA TRP A 81 -15.78 1.64 -7.74
C TRP A 81 -16.43 2.64 -8.71
N ARG A 82 -17.74 2.60 -8.89
CA ARG A 82 -18.42 3.34 -9.96
C ARG A 82 -18.25 4.86 -9.85
N ALA A 83 -18.23 5.36 -8.62
CA ALA A 83 -18.15 6.80 -8.34
C ALA A 83 -16.72 7.33 -8.17
N GLY A 84 -15.69 6.49 -8.26
CA GLY A 84 -14.30 6.92 -8.10
C GLY A 84 -13.33 5.81 -7.72
N GLY A 85 -12.20 6.20 -7.16
CA GLY A 85 -11.17 5.26 -6.74
C GLY A 85 -10.24 5.85 -5.70
N ALA A 86 -9.43 4.99 -5.11
CA ALA A 86 -8.37 5.37 -4.19
C ALA A 86 -7.12 4.54 -4.48
N ALA A 87 -5.95 5.15 -4.34
CA ALA A 87 -4.67 4.47 -4.46
C ALA A 87 -3.93 4.50 -3.12
N PHE A 88 -3.23 3.40 -2.86
CA PHE A 88 -2.24 3.30 -1.80
C PHE A 88 -0.87 3.08 -2.45
N GLU A 89 -0.09 4.16 -2.49
CA GLU A 89 1.25 4.16 -3.08
C GLU A 89 2.30 4.26 -1.97
N LEU A 90 3.05 3.18 -1.77
CA LEU A 90 4.10 3.07 -0.78
C LEU A 90 5.24 4.05 -1.10
N ALA A 91 5.50 4.33 -2.37
CA ALA A 91 6.48 5.32 -2.81
C ALA A 91 6.10 6.75 -2.39
N GLN A 92 4.85 7.15 -2.61
CA GLN A 92 4.35 8.47 -2.22
C GLN A 92 4.37 8.63 -0.70
N ARG A 93 3.89 7.61 0.05
CA ARG A 93 3.98 7.61 1.51
C ARG A 93 5.41 7.77 2.02
N ARG A 94 6.39 7.12 1.38
CA ARG A 94 7.81 7.28 1.76
C ARG A 94 8.31 8.70 1.56
N GLN A 95 7.95 9.36 0.46
CA GLN A 95 8.32 10.76 0.22
C GLN A 95 7.74 11.67 1.31
N GLU A 96 6.51 11.39 1.73
CA GLU A 96 5.83 12.17 2.76
C GLU A 96 6.42 11.98 4.15
N ILE A 97 6.75 10.75 4.52
CA ILE A 97 7.50 10.45 5.76
C ILE A 97 8.85 11.19 5.74
N ARG A 98 9.58 11.15 4.62
CA ARG A 98 10.85 11.89 4.50
C ARG A 98 10.64 13.40 4.68
N ARG A 99 9.61 13.98 4.07
CA ARG A 99 9.26 15.40 4.22
C ARG A 99 9.00 15.74 5.69
N ILE A 100 8.14 14.97 6.37
CA ILE A 100 7.79 15.21 7.78
C ILE A 100 9.03 15.10 8.68
N LEU A 101 9.90 14.12 8.44
CA LEU A 101 11.15 13.97 9.19
C LEU A 101 12.12 15.14 8.93
N GLN A 102 12.17 15.66 7.70
CA GLN A 102 12.95 16.85 7.38
C GLN A 102 12.41 18.09 8.10
N GLU A 103 11.09 18.32 8.05
CA GLU A 103 10.41 19.42 8.75
C GLU A 103 10.60 19.36 10.27
N ALA A 104 10.68 18.15 10.84
CA ALA A 104 10.95 17.92 12.25
C ALA A 104 12.43 18.14 12.66
N GLY A 105 13.29 18.62 11.75
CA GLY A 105 14.73 18.80 12.02
C GLY A 105 15.53 17.50 12.09
N LEU A 106 14.93 16.38 11.68
CA LEU A 106 15.56 15.05 11.57
C LEU A 106 16.00 14.76 10.12
N GLY A 107 16.06 15.81 9.29
CA GLY A 107 16.35 15.74 7.86
C GLY A 107 17.79 15.42 7.50
N LEU A 108 17.96 15.05 6.23
CA LEU A 108 19.24 14.77 5.56
C LEU A 108 20.03 16.07 5.35
N GLU A 109 20.49 16.72 6.41
CA GLU A 109 21.50 17.77 6.27
C GLU A 109 22.90 17.18 6.49
N GLY A 110 23.74 17.37 5.46
CA GLY A 110 25.09 16.85 5.27
C GLY A 110 25.18 15.50 4.56
#